data_AF-A0A958BLH3-F1
#
_entry.id   AF-A0A958BLH3-F1
#
_cell.length_a   1.000
_cell.length_b   1.000
_cell.length_c   1.000
_cell.angle_alpha   90.00
_cell.angle_beta   90.00
_cell.angle_gamma   90.00
#
_symmetry.space_group_name_H-M   'P 1'
#
loop_
_entity.id
_entity.type
_entity.pdbx_description
1 polymer ?
#
loop_
_entity_poly.entity_id
_entity_poly.type
_entity_poly.pdbx_seq_one_letter_code
_entity_poly.pdbx_strand_id
1 'polypeptide(L)'
;MPPGKNNTGPGRWIALVLVSAFMGTIVAGALYWANNREKVGHFAGRVGGRALEDLGVIHIPDATPPGGAIPELSKDEDSIRYEWRYGADVPDEQSVEELELARSLADRVPDFPDRFREVLSLTREYQFMAARGKLDALIADFGKDVPPAVRRAHELLLLTWGDRLLHEGRNAQAALILLELEALNPKDRSFERPLGLAFYRAGDREKAFPFLSAVYARAGARAGINFELGELYYFRGELDKARPLLESVRGANQHEAARLLAKIGRESYVEGEFREIEGYEGGNFRVSFDGTQNVRAAYGTRVILEQARRDIGRQFGFYPKDKIAVVLYTRVQYNRALSAP
;
A
#
# COMPACT_ATOMS: atom_id res chain seq x y z
N MET A 1 -30.00 -22.58 -42.60
CA MET A 1 -28.55 -22.90 -42.59
C MET A 1 -27.96 -22.31 -41.31
N PRO A 2 -27.37 -23.11 -40.42
CA PRO A 2 -26.64 -22.55 -39.27
C PRO A 2 -25.29 -22.00 -39.74
N PRO A 3 -24.76 -20.94 -39.10
CA PRO A 3 -23.49 -20.35 -39.48
C PRO A 3 -22.33 -21.30 -39.16
N GLY A 4 -21.42 -21.42 -40.12
CA GLY A 4 -20.29 -22.34 -40.09
C GLY A 4 -19.32 -22.08 -38.94
N LYS A 5 -18.86 -23.17 -38.30
CA LYS A 5 -17.74 -23.16 -37.38
C LYS A 5 -16.47 -22.82 -38.15
N ASN A 6 -15.93 -21.62 -37.94
CA ASN A 6 -14.62 -21.24 -38.43
C ASN A 6 -13.55 -22.09 -37.74
N ASN A 7 -12.91 -22.94 -38.54
CA ASN A 7 -11.82 -23.81 -38.15
C ASN A 7 -10.52 -22.98 -38.11
N THR A 8 -10.24 -22.35 -36.96
CA THR A 8 -8.94 -21.71 -36.72
C THR A 8 -7.94 -22.78 -36.31
N GLY A 9 -6.91 -23.00 -37.14
CA GLY A 9 -5.79 -23.89 -36.83
C GLY A 9 -5.05 -23.50 -35.54
N PRO A 10 -4.08 -24.32 -35.07
CA PRO A 10 -3.40 -24.10 -33.80
C PRO A 10 -2.63 -22.78 -33.83
N GLY A 11 -3.24 -21.73 -33.25
CA GLY A 11 -2.61 -20.43 -33.11
C GLY A 11 -1.40 -20.52 -32.20
N ARG A 12 -0.33 -19.79 -32.54
CA ARG A 12 0.80 -19.56 -31.63
C ARG A 12 0.30 -18.81 -30.40
N TRP A 13 0.51 -19.38 -29.22
CA TRP A 13 0.08 -18.84 -27.93
C TRP A 13 1.24 -18.10 -27.26
N ILE A 14 0.93 -17.03 -26.53
CA ILE A 14 1.90 -16.29 -25.73
C ILE A 14 1.39 -16.38 -24.28
N ALA A 15 2.14 -17.08 -23.43
CA ALA A 15 1.92 -17.02 -22.00
C ALA A 15 2.60 -15.76 -21.47
N LEU A 16 1.84 -14.69 -21.25
CA LEU A 16 2.34 -13.52 -20.53
C LEU A 16 1.91 -13.64 -19.08
N VAL A 17 2.86 -13.91 -18.19
CA VAL A 17 2.60 -13.87 -16.75
C VAL A 17 2.71 -12.40 -16.34
N LEU A 18 1.59 -11.77 -15.98
CA LEU A 18 1.59 -10.45 -15.32
C LEU A 18 2.07 -10.63 -13.87
N VAL A 19 3.38 -10.70 -13.71
CA VAL A 19 4.08 -10.83 -12.43
C VAL A 19 4.33 -9.43 -11.85
N SER A 20 3.31 -8.59 -11.69
CA SER A 20 3.55 -7.19 -11.26
C SER A 20 3.98 -7.10 -9.79
N ALA A 21 3.44 -7.97 -8.92
CA ALA A 21 3.83 -8.04 -7.51
C ALA A 21 5.08 -8.90 -7.28
N PHE A 22 5.20 -10.05 -7.97
CA PHE A 22 6.24 -11.05 -7.67
C PHE A 22 7.63 -10.68 -8.23
N MET A 23 7.74 -9.92 -9.33
CA MET A 23 9.02 -9.35 -9.78
C MET A 23 9.42 -8.16 -8.90
N GLY A 24 8.48 -7.32 -8.46
CA GLY A 24 8.76 -6.23 -7.53
C GLY A 24 9.34 -6.72 -6.19
N THR A 25 8.76 -7.77 -5.61
CA THR A 25 9.24 -8.35 -4.35
C THR A 25 10.55 -9.13 -4.51
N ILE A 26 10.75 -9.82 -5.64
CA ILE A 26 12.04 -10.47 -5.94
C ILE A 26 13.13 -9.45 -6.22
N VAL A 27 12.84 -8.37 -6.95
CA VAL A 27 13.80 -7.29 -7.23
C VAL A 27 14.10 -6.51 -5.95
N ALA A 28 13.12 -6.23 -5.09
CA ALA A 28 13.36 -5.61 -3.78
C ALA A 28 14.17 -6.51 -2.84
N GLY A 29 13.87 -7.82 -2.79
CA GLY A 29 14.65 -8.80 -2.04
C GLY A 29 16.06 -9.00 -2.61
N ALA A 30 16.21 -8.99 -3.94
CA ALA A 30 17.48 -9.09 -4.63
C ALA A 30 18.31 -7.79 -4.49
N LEU A 31 17.70 -6.61 -4.44
CA LEU A 31 18.38 -5.34 -4.18
C LEU A 31 18.80 -5.23 -2.71
N TYR A 32 17.96 -5.69 -1.78
CA TYR A 32 18.30 -5.81 -0.35
C TYR A 32 19.47 -6.79 -0.13
N TRP A 33 19.53 -7.88 -0.91
CA TRP A 33 20.61 -8.87 -0.87
C TRP A 33 21.87 -8.45 -1.66
N ALA A 34 21.73 -7.77 -2.81
CA ALA A 34 22.84 -7.29 -3.66
C ALA A 34 23.62 -6.14 -3.03
N ASN A 35 23.03 -5.44 -2.06
CA ASN A 35 23.78 -4.52 -1.19
C ASN A 35 24.76 -5.27 -0.25
N ASN A 36 24.77 -6.61 -0.28
CA ASN A 36 25.68 -7.51 0.41
C ASN A 36 26.31 -8.54 -0.58
N ARG A 37 27.42 -8.14 -1.22
CA ARG A 37 28.40 -8.90 -2.04
C ARG A 37 28.22 -9.01 -3.56
N GLU A 38 29.40 -8.90 -4.21
CA GLU A 38 29.74 -9.17 -5.60
C GLU A 38 29.39 -10.62 -6.02
N LYS A 39 28.50 -10.81 -7.02
CA LYS A 39 28.49 -11.95 -7.99
C LYS A 39 27.23 -11.97 -8.89
N VAL A 40 26.91 -10.87 -9.57
CA VAL A 40 25.75 -10.83 -10.49
C VAL A 40 26.10 -11.24 -11.93
N GLY A 41 27.38 -11.21 -12.32
CA GLY A 41 27.79 -11.42 -13.73
C GLY A 41 27.54 -12.81 -14.33
N HIS A 42 27.31 -13.86 -13.52
CA HIS A 42 27.23 -15.24 -14.02
C HIS A 42 25.80 -15.80 -14.19
N PHE A 43 24.77 -15.05 -13.78
CA PHE A 43 23.39 -15.54 -13.66
C PHE A 43 22.57 -15.44 -14.95
N ALA A 44 22.77 -14.41 -15.78
CA ALA A 44 21.91 -14.13 -16.94
C ALA A 44 21.96 -15.20 -18.05
N GLY A 45 23.02 -16.01 -18.14
CA GLY A 45 23.21 -16.95 -19.25
C GLY A 45 22.63 -18.37 -19.08
N ARG A 46 22.29 -18.81 -17.86
CA ARG A 46 22.02 -20.25 -17.60
C ARG A 46 20.57 -20.62 -17.31
N VAL A 47 19.75 -19.71 -16.77
CA VAL A 47 18.36 -20.03 -16.37
C VAL A 47 17.33 -19.49 -17.36
N GLY A 48 17.65 -18.41 -18.10
CA GLY A 48 16.74 -17.83 -19.08
C GLY A 48 16.65 -18.58 -20.42
N GLY A 49 17.75 -19.15 -20.91
CA GLY A 49 17.82 -19.69 -22.29
C GLY A 49 16.91 -20.89 -22.54
N ARG A 50 17.02 -21.96 -21.74
CA ARG A 50 16.31 -23.22 -22.04
C ARG A 50 14.82 -23.20 -21.74
N ALA A 51 14.36 -22.46 -20.74
CA ALA A 51 12.94 -22.40 -20.40
C ALA A 51 12.14 -21.49 -21.37
N LEU A 52 12.80 -20.52 -22.01
CA LEU A 52 12.17 -19.59 -22.96
C LEU A 52 12.23 -20.08 -24.42
N GLU A 53 13.25 -20.87 -24.78
CA GLU A 53 13.33 -21.53 -26.09
C GLU A 53 12.22 -22.57 -26.30
N ASP A 54 11.87 -23.35 -25.25
CA ASP A 54 10.75 -24.30 -25.29
C ASP A 54 9.37 -23.61 -25.39
N LEU A 55 9.30 -22.29 -25.16
CA LEU A 55 8.08 -21.48 -25.21
C LEU A 55 7.94 -20.63 -26.49
N GLY A 56 8.90 -20.69 -27.42
CA GLY A 56 8.81 -19.99 -28.72
C GLY A 56 8.77 -18.46 -28.61
N VAL A 57 9.43 -17.88 -27.61
CA VAL A 57 9.48 -16.43 -27.38
C VAL A 57 10.50 -15.76 -28.31
N ILE A 58 10.06 -14.77 -29.11
CA ILE A 58 10.90 -14.03 -30.06
C ILE A 58 11.65 -12.91 -29.32
N HIS A 59 12.96 -12.80 -29.56
CA HIS A 59 13.84 -11.74 -29.08
C HIS A 59 13.52 -10.40 -29.74
N ILE A 60 13.35 -9.33 -28.97
CA ILE A 60 13.15 -7.95 -29.44
C ILE A 60 14.48 -7.20 -29.25
N PRO A 61 15.07 -6.57 -30.29
CA PRO A 61 16.30 -5.81 -30.14
C PRO A 61 16.09 -4.49 -29.39
N ASP A 62 17.14 -4.06 -28.70
CA ASP A 62 17.21 -2.90 -27.81
C ASP A 62 16.61 -1.62 -28.40
N ALA A 63 15.68 -1.02 -27.65
CA ALA A 63 15.14 0.30 -27.94
C ALA A 63 15.88 1.36 -27.11
N THR A 64 16.65 2.21 -27.77
CA THR A 64 17.27 3.41 -27.19
C THR A 64 16.17 4.38 -26.73
N PRO A 65 16.23 4.95 -25.51
CA PRO A 65 15.23 5.90 -25.07
C PRO A 65 15.42 7.27 -25.77
N PRO A 66 14.36 7.92 -26.25
CA PRO A 66 14.46 9.29 -26.74
C PRO A 66 14.57 10.25 -25.54
N GLY A 67 15.61 11.09 -25.58
CA GLY A 67 15.76 12.22 -24.67
C GLY A 67 14.62 13.23 -24.89
N GLY A 68 13.92 13.56 -23.81
CA GLY A 68 12.87 14.58 -23.79
C GLY A 68 12.88 15.28 -22.44
N ALA A 69 12.87 16.61 -22.48
CA ALA A 69 12.96 17.49 -21.32
C ALA A 69 11.76 17.35 -20.36
N ILE A 70 12.04 17.56 -19.07
CA ILE A 70 11.05 17.59 -17.98
C ILE A 70 10.23 18.89 -18.12
N PRO A 71 8.89 18.85 -18.21
CA PRO A 71 8.09 20.06 -18.14
C PRO A 71 8.06 20.60 -16.71
N GLU A 72 8.30 21.90 -16.58
CA GLU A 72 8.05 22.70 -15.38
C GLU A 72 6.62 22.47 -14.87
N LEU A 73 6.49 22.06 -13.61
CA LEU A 73 5.22 21.91 -12.91
C LEU A 73 4.59 23.29 -12.70
N SER A 74 3.36 23.45 -13.21
CA SER A 74 2.58 24.68 -13.08
C SER A 74 2.28 24.97 -11.61
N LYS A 75 2.43 26.24 -11.27
CA LYS A 75 1.94 26.87 -10.04
C LYS A 75 0.44 27.04 -10.18
N ASP A 76 -0.35 26.05 -9.80
CA ASP A 76 -1.79 26.25 -9.62
C ASP A 76 -2.14 26.25 -8.13
N GLU A 77 -2.55 27.44 -7.71
CA GLU A 77 -2.87 27.92 -6.36
C GLU A 77 -4.18 27.34 -5.78
N ASP A 78 -4.61 26.16 -6.22
CA ASP A 78 -5.80 25.48 -5.69
C ASP A 78 -5.44 24.49 -4.57
N SER A 79 -4.48 24.87 -3.71
CA SER A 79 -4.25 24.18 -2.45
C SER A 79 -5.51 24.33 -1.60
N ILE A 80 -6.35 23.30 -1.67
CA ILE A 80 -7.56 23.14 -0.89
C ILE A 80 -7.22 23.50 0.56
N ARG A 81 -7.78 24.61 1.04
CA ARG A 81 -7.87 24.93 2.46
C ARG A 81 -8.68 23.81 3.12
N TYR A 82 -8.01 22.73 3.48
CA TYR A 82 -8.50 21.85 4.53
C TYR A 82 -8.25 22.60 5.84
N GLU A 83 -9.28 23.33 6.26
CA GLU A 83 -9.39 23.95 7.57
C GLU A 83 -9.18 22.85 8.62
N TRP A 84 -8.02 22.89 9.27
CA TRP A 84 -7.57 21.87 10.21
C TRP A 84 -8.48 21.81 11.42
N ARG A 85 -9.20 20.70 11.58
CA ARG A 85 -10.00 20.42 12.79
C ARG A 85 -9.16 20.20 14.04
N TYR A 86 -7.86 19.90 13.90
CA TYR A 86 -6.94 19.76 15.04
C TYR A 86 -6.30 21.07 15.52
N GLY A 87 -6.40 22.16 14.74
CA GLY A 87 -5.97 23.48 15.22
C GLY A 87 -6.86 24.04 16.33
N ALA A 88 -8.10 23.55 16.43
CA ALA A 88 -9.05 23.89 17.48
C ALA A 88 -9.06 22.91 18.67
N ASP A 89 -8.39 21.75 18.54
CA ASP A 89 -8.29 20.71 19.58
C ASP A 89 -6.88 20.64 20.20
N VAL A 90 -6.04 21.65 19.96
CA VAL A 90 -4.98 21.95 20.93
C VAL A 90 -5.73 22.43 22.18
N PRO A 91 -5.55 21.80 23.35
CA PRO A 91 -6.45 22.00 24.48
C PRO A 91 -6.38 23.46 24.94
N ASP A 92 -7.34 24.27 24.53
CA ASP A 92 -7.40 25.69 24.89
C ASP A 92 -8.38 25.92 26.06
N GLU A 93 -9.25 24.96 26.39
CA GLU A 93 -10.16 25.07 27.54
C GLU A 93 -10.29 23.80 28.42
N GLN A 94 -10.22 22.58 27.87
CA GLN A 94 -10.06 21.36 28.70
C GLN A 94 -8.68 21.28 29.39
N SER A 95 -7.75 22.14 28.97
CA SER A 95 -6.45 22.34 29.60
C SER A 95 -6.55 22.96 30.99
N VAL A 96 -7.63 23.62 31.38
CA VAL A 96 -7.70 24.27 32.72
C VAL A 96 -7.76 23.21 33.83
N GLU A 97 -8.60 22.18 33.70
CA GLU A 97 -8.66 21.07 34.68
C GLU A 97 -7.37 20.23 34.67
N GLU A 98 -6.77 19.98 33.51
CA GLU A 98 -5.49 19.28 33.41
C GLU A 98 -4.31 20.12 33.94
N LEU A 99 -4.35 21.45 33.78
CA LEU A 99 -3.40 22.39 34.35
C LEU A 99 -3.59 22.55 35.87
N GLU A 100 -4.80 22.43 36.39
CA GLU A 100 -5.09 22.40 37.82
C GLU A 100 -4.61 21.09 38.46
N LEU A 101 -4.86 19.94 37.80
CA LEU A 101 -4.29 18.66 38.20
C LEU A 101 -2.76 18.71 38.14
N ALA A 102 -2.19 19.31 37.10
CA ALA A 102 -0.76 19.57 36.99
C ALA A 102 -0.21 20.50 38.08
N ARG A 103 -0.93 21.55 38.47
CA ARG A 103 -0.56 22.42 39.59
C ARG A 103 -0.54 21.65 40.91
N SER A 104 -1.49 20.73 41.12
CA SER A 104 -1.46 19.84 42.29
C SER A 104 -0.27 18.87 42.31
N LEU A 105 0.37 18.67 41.15
CA LEU A 105 1.56 17.82 40.99
C LEU A 105 2.87 18.62 40.95
N ALA A 106 2.81 19.95 41.02
CA ALA A 106 3.99 20.82 41.03
C ALA A 106 4.90 20.55 42.24
N ASP A 107 4.35 20.03 43.34
CA ASP A 107 5.11 19.60 44.52
C ASP A 107 6.04 18.41 44.22
N ARG A 108 5.76 17.61 43.17
CA ARG A 108 6.56 16.44 42.79
C ARG A 108 7.63 16.77 41.76
N VAL A 109 7.34 17.68 40.83
CA VAL A 109 8.25 18.11 39.77
C VAL A 109 8.29 19.64 39.74
N PRO A 110 9.39 20.26 40.22
CA PRO A 110 9.57 21.70 40.14
C PRO A 110 9.40 22.19 38.71
N ASP A 111 8.78 23.36 38.56
CA ASP A 111 8.56 24.03 37.27
C ASP A 111 7.77 23.22 36.24
N PHE A 112 7.04 22.18 36.67
CA PHE A 112 6.21 21.36 35.79
C PHE A 112 5.34 22.20 34.84
N PRO A 113 4.58 23.22 35.31
CA PRO A 113 3.70 23.99 34.42
C PRO A 113 4.46 24.70 33.30
N ASP A 114 5.68 25.16 33.56
CA ASP A 114 6.49 25.88 32.58
C ASP A 114 7.12 24.92 31.57
N ARG A 115 7.68 23.81 32.05
CA ARG A 115 8.22 22.73 31.19
C ARG A 115 7.14 22.12 30.30
N PHE A 116 5.95 21.92 30.82
CA PHE A 116 4.82 21.40 30.06
C PHE A 116 4.34 22.40 28.99
N ARG A 117 4.24 23.69 29.34
CA ARG A 117 3.96 24.76 28.36
C ARG A 117 5.02 24.84 27.26
N GLU A 118 6.29 24.65 27.59
CA GLU A 118 7.38 24.60 26.60
C GLU A 118 7.17 23.45 25.59
N VAL A 119 6.86 22.24 26.04
CA VAL A 119 6.56 21.09 25.15
C VAL A 119 5.40 21.41 24.20
N LEU A 120 4.32 22.01 24.72
CA LEU A 120 3.18 22.38 23.90
C LEU A 120 3.53 23.47 22.88
N SER A 121 4.32 24.48 23.26
CA SER A 121 4.79 25.52 22.33
C SER A 121 5.62 24.93 21.19
N LEU A 122 6.62 24.10 21.54
CA LEU A 122 7.47 23.45 20.55
C LEU A 122 6.67 22.55 19.59
N THR A 123 5.62 21.90 20.08
CA THR A 123 4.72 21.10 19.24
C THR A 123 3.94 21.98 18.26
N ARG A 124 3.39 23.12 18.71
CA ARG A 124 2.69 24.09 17.86
C ARG A 124 3.61 24.73 16.81
N GLU A 125 4.87 24.91 17.15
CA GLU A 125 5.92 25.44 16.27
C GLU A 125 6.54 24.37 15.35
N TYR A 126 6.01 23.15 15.34
CA TYR A 126 6.51 22.01 14.54
C TYR A 126 7.97 21.61 14.87
N GLN A 127 8.48 21.96 16.05
CA GLN A 127 9.80 21.58 16.54
C GLN A 127 9.77 20.21 17.24
N PHE A 128 9.27 19.19 16.53
CA PHE A 128 8.90 17.89 17.12
C PHE A 128 10.03 17.17 17.84
N MET A 129 11.26 17.20 17.30
CA MET A 129 12.42 16.56 17.95
C MET A 129 12.76 17.22 19.29
N ALA A 130 12.68 18.55 19.36
CA ALA A 130 12.93 19.29 20.60
C ALA A 130 11.80 19.06 21.61
N ALA A 131 10.54 19.11 21.15
CA ALA A 131 9.36 18.79 21.96
C ALA A 131 9.46 17.38 22.56
N ARG A 132 9.85 16.39 21.75
CA ARG A 132 10.05 15.01 22.20
C ARG A 132 11.14 14.90 23.26
N GLY A 133 12.31 15.47 23.04
CA GLY A 133 13.39 15.43 24.03
C GLY A 133 12.99 16.04 25.37
N LYS A 134 12.25 17.15 25.35
CA LYS A 134 11.72 17.81 26.56
C LYS A 134 10.65 16.96 27.26
N LEU A 135 9.78 16.33 26.48
CA LEU A 135 8.72 15.47 26.99
C LEU A 135 9.25 14.16 27.57
N ASP A 136 10.23 13.53 26.93
CA ASP A 136 10.89 12.33 27.42
C ASP A 136 11.59 12.59 28.76
N ALA A 137 12.26 13.75 28.89
CA ALA A 137 12.84 14.17 30.17
C ALA A 137 11.76 14.39 31.24
N LEU A 138 10.63 14.99 30.87
CA LEU A 138 9.50 15.19 31.79
C LEU A 138 8.90 13.86 32.25
N ILE A 139 8.71 12.91 31.33
CA ILE A 139 8.22 11.56 31.62
C ILE A 139 9.19 10.83 32.56
N ALA A 140 10.50 10.95 32.33
CA ALA A 140 11.52 10.34 33.17
C ALA A 140 11.45 10.83 34.62
N ASP A 141 11.21 12.12 34.84
CA ASP A 141 11.09 12.71 36.18
C ASP A 141 9.88 12.17 36.97
N PHE A 142 8.78 11.81 36.28
CA PHE A 142 7.62 11.17 36.91
C PHE A 142 7.77 9.66 37.09
N GLY A 143 8.70 9.02 36.36
CA GLY A 143 8.90 7.57 36.40
C GLY A 143 7.64 6.80 36.03
N LYS A 144 7.13 5.98 36.97
CA LYS A 144 5.92 5.16 36.74
C LYS A 144 4.61 5.94 36.88
N ASP A 145 4.65 7.10 37.55
CA ASP A 145 3.46 7.87 37.91
C ASP A 145 3.21 9.04 36.95
N VAL A 146 3.39 8.79 35.64
CA VAL A 146 3.21 9.83 34.61
C VAL A 146 1.78 10.39 34.70
N PRO A 147 1.60 11.72 34.78
CA PRO A 147 0.27 12.31 34.83
C PRO A 147 -0.51 12.05 33.54
N PRO A 148 -1.85 11.91 33.58
CA PRO A 148 -2.68 11.78 32.38
C PRO A 148 -2.43 12.88 31.34
N ALA A 149 -2.28 14.13 31.77
CA ALA A 149 -1.99 15.27 30.89
C ALA A 149 -0.65 15.11 30.12
N VAL A 150 0.39 14.57 30.79
CA VAL A 150 1.69 14.32 30.15
C VAL A 150 1.59 13.19 29.12
N ARG A 151 0.86 12.12 29.44
CA ARG A 151 0.55 11.06 28.46
C ARG A 151 -0.21 11.63 27.26
N ARG A 152 -1.21 12.47 27.50
CA ARG A 152 -2.01 13.07 26.44
C ARG A 152 -1.19 14.00 25.54
N ALA A 153 -0.28 14.78 26.11
CA ALA A 153 0.66 15.59 25.33
C ALA A 153 1.60 14.72 24.49
N HIS A 154 2.02 13.55 24.98
CA HIS A 154 2.82 12.61 24.19
C HIS A 154 2.04 12.05 23.01
N GLU A 155 0.80 11.63 23.25
CA GLU A 155 -0.08 11.16 22.18
C GLU A 155 -0.29 12.24 21.10
N LEU A 156 -0.59 13.48 21.52
CA LEU A 156 -0.82 14.60 20.61
C LEU A 156 0.44 14.94 19.81
N LEU A 157 1.61 14.94 20.45
CA LEU A 157 2.90 15.16 19.81
C LEU A 157 3.13 14.13 18.70
N LEU A 158 2.98 12.84 19.00
CA LEU A 158 3.20 11.77 18.02
C LEU A 158 2.18 11.83 16.88
N LEU A 159 0.91 12.09 17.18
CA LEU A 159 -0.13 12.23 16.15
C LEU A 159 0.17 13.40 15.20
N THR A 160 0.46 14.58 15.76
CA THR A 160 0.74 15.81 14.99
C THR A 160 2.01 15.66 14.17
N TRP A 161 3.04 15.01 14.72
CA TRP A 161 4.27 14.74 14.00
C TRP A 161 4.07 13.74 12.86
N GLY A 162 3.33 12.64 13.12
CA GLY A 162 2.97 11.67 12.10
C GLY A 162 2.19 12.30 10.94
N ASP A 163 1.20 13.12 11.24
CA ASP A 163 0.42 13.87 10.24
C ASP A 163 1.31 14.83 9.44
N ARG A 164 2.22 15.56 10.11
CA ARG A 164 3.15 16.44 9.40
C ARG A 164 4.05 15.65 8.44
N LEU A 165 4.58 14.51 8.87
CA LEU A 165 5.42 13.65 8.03
C LEU A 165 4.65 13.12 6.81
N LEU A 166 3.34 12.84 6.93
CA LEU A 166 2.49 12.49 5.79
C LEU A 166 2.35 13.62 4.78
N HIS A 167 2.21 14.86 5.25
CA HIS A 167 2.14 16.04 4.38
C HIS A 167 3.47 16.31 3.66
N GLU A 168 4.59 16.00 4.29
CA GLU A 168 5.94 16.07 3.69
C GLU A 168 6.25 14.89 2.76
N GLY A 169 5.34 13.92 2.61
CA GLY A 169 5.57 12.71 1.82
C GLY A 169 6.55 11.72 2.45
N ARG A 170 6.95 11.93 3.71
CA ARG A 170 7.88 11.06 4.48
C ARG A 170 7.13 9.87 5.08
N ASN A 171 6.43 9.13 4.23
CA ASN A 171 5.41 8.14 4.62
C ASN A 171 5.95 7.02 5.54
N ALA A 172 7.15 6.50 5.26
CA ALA A 172 7.75 5.46 6.10
C ALA A 172 8.06 5.95 7.52
N GLN A 173 8.50 7.21 7.65
CA GLN A 173 8.79 7.79 8.96
C GLN A 173 7.49 8.12 9.69
N ALA A 174 6.47 8.61 8.99
CA ALA A 174 5.14 8.81 9.55
C ALA A 174 4.60 7.50 10.17
N ALA A 175 4.71 6.38 9.43
CA ALA A 175 4.28 5.07 9.93
C ALA A 175 5.01 4.67 11.22
N LEU A 176 6.32 4.91 11.33
CA LEU A 176 7.08 4.59 12.54
C LEU A 176 6.62 5.40 13.75
N ILE A 177 6.40 6.71 13.59
CA ILE A 177 5.91 7.58 14.67
C ILE A 177 4.49 7.19 15.10
N LEU A 178 3.63 6.83 14.15
CA LEU A 178 2.24 6.45 14.44
C LEU A 178 2.12 5.04 15.04
N LEU A 179 3.04 4.12 14.73
CA LEU A 179 3.16 2.83 15.43
C LEU A 179 3.60 3.00 16.88
N GLU A 180 4.44 3.99 17.16
CA GLU A 180 4.80 4.34 18.54
C GLU A 180 3.57 4.84 19.32
N LEU A 181 2.71 5.63 18.68
CA LEU A 181 1.43 6.06 19.25
C LEU A 181 0.49 4.88 19.51
N GLU A 182 0.37 3.95 18.57
CA GLU A 182 -0.40 2.70 18.75
C GLU A 182 0.10 1.91 19.98
N ALA A 183 1.42 1.77 20.12
CA ALA A 183 2.02 1.08 21.26
C ALA A 183 1.78 1.80 22.59
N LEU A 184 1.77 3.15 22.58
CA LEU A 184 1.52 3.97 23.75
C LEU A 184 0.06 3.90 24.21
N ASN A 185 -0.90 3.93 23.28
CA ASN A 185 -2.32 3.85 23.58
C ASN A 185 -3.09 3.02 22.54
N PRO A 186 -3.13 1.68 22.70
CA PRO A 186 -3.81 0.78 21.76
C PRO A 186 -5.33 0.96 21.69
N LYS A 187 -5.92 1.73 22.60
CA LYS A 187 -7.36 2.01 22.65
C LYS A 187 -7.73 3.27 21.89
N ASP A 188 -6.80 4.21 21.76
CA ASP A 188 -7.02 5.36 20.88
C ASP A 188 -7.10 4.86 19.44
N ARG A 189 -7.99 5.44 18.66
CA ARG A 189 -8.18 5.12 17.24
C ARG A 189 -7.95 6.32 16.33
N SER A 190 -7.59 7.47 16.91
CA SER A 190 -7.28 8.71 16.19
C SER A 190 -6.17 8.50 15.15
N PHE A 191 -5.22 7.62 15.45
CA PHE A 191 -4.08 7.30 14.59
C PHE A 191 -4.39 6.31 13.45
N GLU A 192 -5.51 5.57 13.49
CA GLU A 192 -5.75 4.49 12.51
C GLU A 192 -5.79 5.02 11.07
N ARG A 193 -6.46 6.16 10.84
CA ARG A 193 -6.52 6.79 9.52
C ARG A 193 -5.14 7.24 9.04
N PRO A 194 -4.40 8.09 9.76
CA PRO A 194 -3.08 8.52 9.31
C PRO A 194 -2.08 7.37 9.20
N LEU A 195 -2.14 6.36 10.09
CA LEU A 195 -1.28 5.18 10.00
C LEU A 195 -1.58 4.34 8.75
N GLY A 196 -2.86 4.12 8.46
CA GLY A 196 -3.31 3.46 7.24
C GLY A 196 -2.85 4.20 5.98
N LEU A 197 -2.97 5.53 5.97
CA LEU A 197 -2.48 6.37 4.86
C LEU A 197 -0.95 6.35 4.75
N ALA A 198 -0.23 6.30 5.87
CA ALA A 198 1.23 6.21 5.88
C ALA A 198 1.71 4.91 5.22
N PHE A 199 1.12 3.77 5.61
CA PHE A 199 1.41 2.50 4.96
C PHE A 199 1.03 2.48 3.48
N TYR A 200 -0.15 2.99 3.14
CA TYR A 200 -0.63 3.05 1.76
C TYR A 200 0.33 3.85 0.88
N ARG A 201 0.70 5.06 1.30
CA ARG A 201 1.61 5.95 0.54
C ARG A 201 3.06 5.48 0.56
N ALA A 202 3.45 4.65 1.54
CA ALA A 202 4.73 3.94 1.53
C ALA A 202 4.73 2.69 0.61
N GLY A 203 3.57 2.32 0.04
CA GLY A 203 3.41 1.14 -0.81
C GLY A 203 3.18 -0.16 -0.05
N ASP A 204 3.10 -0.13 1.28
CA ASP A 204 2.85 -1.30 2.13
C ASP A 204 1.34 -1.56 2.26
N ARG A 205 0.76 -2.02 1.15
CA ARG A 205 -0.69 -2.21 0.99
C ARG A 205 -1.30 -3.18 1.99
N GLU A 206 -0.57 -4.25 2.33
CA GLU A 206 -1.04 -5.26 3.28
C GLU A 206 -1.16 -4.70 4.69
N LYS A 207 -0.22 -3.86 5.13
CA LYS A 207 -0.35 -3.17 6.41
C LYS A 207 -1.40 -2.07 6.37
N ALA A 208 -1.57 -1.37 5.25
CA ALA A 208 -2.56 -0.30 5.12
C ALA A 208 -4.01 -0.79 5.28
N PHE A 209 -4.31 -1.96 4.69
CA PHE A 209 -5.67 -2.51 4.61
C PHE A 209 -6.40 -2.64 5.96
N PRO A 210 -5.86 -3.29 7.01
CA PRO A 210 -6.58 -3.43 8.28
C PRO A 210 -6.93 -2.07 8.92
N PHE A 211 -6.05 -1.08 8.83
CA PHE A 211 -6.32 0.25 9.40
C PHE A 211 -7.38 1.01 8.60
N LEU A 212 -7.24 1.09 7.27
CA LEU A 212 -8.19 1.82 6.44
C LEU A 212 -9.57 1.15 6.40
N SER A 213 -9.62 -0.19 6.40
CA SER A 213 -10.89 -0.93 6.47
C SER A 213 -11.59 -0.72 7.82
N ALA A 214 -10.86 -0.68 8.94
CA ALA A 214 -11.43 -0.39 10.25
C ALA A 214 -12.00 1.04 10.33
N VAL A 215 -11.29 2.02 9.78
CA VAL A 215 -11.78 3.41 9.67
C VAL A 215 -13.06 3.48 8.84
N TYR A 216 -13.09 2.81 7.68
CA TYR A 216 -14.28 2.77 6.82
C TYR A 216 -15.45 2.06 7.49
N ALA A 217 -15.22 0.97 8.22
CA ALA A 217 -16.27 0.26 8.95
C ALA A 217 -17.00 1.13 9.98
N ARG A 218 -16.31 2.12 10.57
CA ARG A 218 -16.90 3.04 11.55
C ARG A 218 -17.55 4.28 10.93
N ALA A 219 -16.89 4.89 9.94
CA ALA A 219 -17.30 6.18 9.40
C ALA A 219 -17.92 6.12 7.98
N GLY A 220 -17.86 4.96 7.32
CA GLY A 220 -18.29 4.76 5.95
C GLY A 220 -17.67 5.77 4.99
N ALA A 221 -18.45 6.24 4.02
CA ALA A 221 -18.01 7.21 3.02
C ALA A 221 -17.53 8.56 3.60
N ARG A 222 -17.90 8.90 4.85
CA ARG A 222 -17.44 10.14 5.52
C ARG A 222 -15.96 10.08 5.92
N ALA A 223 -15.34 8.90 5.87
CA ALA A 223 -13.95 8.71 6.22
C ALA A 223 -12.96 9.40 5.27
N GLY A 224 -13.39 9.71 4.04
CA GLY A 224 -12.53 10.34 3.03
C GLY A 224 -11.32 9.47 2.67
N ILE A 225 -11.52 8.14 2.59
CA ILE A 225 -10.51 7.13 2.22
C ILE A 225 -11.02 6.17 1.13
N ASN A 226 -12.11 6.52 0.44
CA ASN A 226 -12.78 5.62 -0.51
C ASN A 226 -11.89 5.29 -1.70
N PHE A 227 -11.06 6.24 -2.14
CA PHE A 227 -10.11 6.01 -3.22
C PHE A 227 -9.04 5.01 -2.79
N GLU A 228 -8.39 5.25 -1.65
CA GLU A 228 -7.32 4.41 -1.12
C GLU A 228 -7.82 2.99 -0.83
N LEU A 229 -8.98 2.87 -0.18
CA LEU A 229 -9.57 1.56 0.10
C LEU A 229 -10.05 0.87 -1.18
N GLY A 230 -10.60 1.62 -2.15
CA GLY A 230 -10.97 1.10 -3.46
C GLY A 230 -9.77 0.55 -4.23
N GLU A 231 -8.65 1.26 -4.22
CA GLU A 231 -7.39 0.79 -4.80
C GLU A 231 -6.87 -0.45 -4.06
N LEU A 232 -6.92 -0.48 -2.74
CA LEU A 232 -6.50 -1.67 -1.97
C LEU A 232 -7.35 -2.90 -2.31
N TYR A 233 -8.68 -2.77 -2.39
CA TYR A 233 -9.54 -3.87 -2.83
C TYR A 233 -9.26 -4.30 -4.27
N TYR A 234 -8.97 -3.34 -5.16
CA TYR A 234 -8.55 -3.61 -6.52
C TYR A 234 -7.27 -4.48 -6.56
N PHE A 235 -6.24 -4.12 -5.79
CA PHE A 235 -4.99 -4.91 -5.73
C PHE A 235 -5.17 -6.31 -5.14
N ARG A 236 -6.17 -6.51 -4.28
CA ARG A 236 -6.53 -7.81 -3.72
C ARG A 236 -7.41 -8.65 -4.67
N GLY A 237 -7.78 -8.11 -5.83
CA GLY A 237 -8.69 -8.75 -6.78
C GLY A 237 -10.16 -8.75 -6.35
N GLU A 238 -10.51 -7.99 -5.31
CA GLU A 238 -11.87 -7.89 -4.77
C GLU A 238 -12.67 -6.83 -5.54
N LEU A 239 -12.82 -7.00 -6.85
CA LEU A 239 -13.35 -5.99 -7.77
C LEU A 239 -14.77 -5.52 -7.42
N ASP A 240 -15.61 -6.44 -6.94
CA ASP A 240 -16.99 -6.14 -6.50
C ASP A 240 -17.03 -5.17 -5.32
N LYS A 241 -16.00 -5.18 -4.45
CA LYS A 241 -15.87 -4.23 -3.34
C LYS A 241 -15.18 -2.95 -3.77
N ALA A 242 -14.20 -3.04 -4.67
CA ALA A 242 -13.45 -1.89 -5.17
C ALA A 242 -14.37 -0.91 -5.93
N ARG A 243 -15.20 -1.42 -6.84
CA ARG A 243 -16.06 -0.62 -7.72
C ARG A 243 -16.94 0.40 -6.98
N PRO A 244 -17.82 0.01 -6.03
CA PRO A 244 -18.72 0.97 -5.37
C PRO A 244 -17.95 2.04 -4.56
N LEU A 245 -16.77 1.69 -4.02
CA LEU A 245 -15.92 2.67 -3.34
C LEU A 245 -15.36 3.69 -4.32
N LEU A 246 -14.82 3.25 -5.45
CA LEU A 246 -14.27 4.13 -6.47
C LEU A 246 -15.35 5.00 -7.13
N GLU A 247 -16.55 4.46 -7.35
CA GLU A 247 -17.70 5.21 -7.88
C GLU A 247 -18.17 6.33 -6.93
N SER A 248 -17.86 6.23 -5.64
CA SER A 248 -18.18 7.24 -4.64
C SER A 248 -17.13 8.35 -4.52
N VAL A 249 -15.96 8.22 -5.17
CA VAL A 249 -14.87 9.20 -5.07
C VAL A 249 -15.26 10.50 -5.78
N ARG A 250 -15.00 11.64 -5.13
CA ARG A 250 -15.23 13.00 -5.63
C ARG A 250 -13.99 13.86 -5.33
N GLY A 251 -13.80 14.93 -6.09
CA GLY A 251 -12.71 15.89 -5.86
C GLY A 251 -11.36 15.41 -6.38
N ALA A 252 -10.29 15.61 -5.58
CA ALA A 252 -8.90 15.47 -6.04
C ALA A 252 -8.55 14.13 -6.71
N ASN A 253 -9.12 13.02 -6.23
CA ASN A 253 -8.83 11.67 -6.76
C ASN A 253 -9.87 11.18 -7.80
N GLN A 254 -10.76 12.04 -8.28
CA GLN A 254 -11.86 11.63 -9.17
C GLN A 254 -11.35 11.11 -10.51
N HIS A 255 -10.29 11.70 -11.07
CA HIS A 255 -9.73 11.27 -12.35
C HIS A 255 -9.03 9.92 -12.23
N GLU A 256 -8.28 9.70 -11.16
CA GLU A 256 -7.61 8.45 -10.83
C GLU A 256 -8.63 7.33 -10.60
N ALA A 257 -9.70 7.63 -9.84
CA ALA A 257 -10.80 6.71 -9.62
C ALA A 257 -11.48 6.32 -10.94
N ALA A 258 -11.75 7.29 -11.82
CA ALA A 258 -12.35 7.02 -13.13
C ALA A 258 -11.44 6.14 -14.02
N ARG A 259 -10.13 6.38 -14.02
CA ARG A 259 -9.15 5.54 -14.73
C ARG A 259 -9.14 4.11 -14.20
N LEU A 260 -9.19 3.95 -12.88
CA LEU A 260 -9.22 2.62 -12.26
C LEU A 260 -10.54 1.90 -12.52
N LEU A 261 -11.68 2.59 -12.49
CA LEU A 261 -12.99 2.05 -12.86
C LEU A 261 -13.03 1.59 -14.32
N ALA A 262 -12.47 2.37 -15.24
CA ALA A 262 -12.35 1.96 -16.64
C ALA A 262 -11.51 0.68 -16.76
N LYS A 263 -10.42 0.58 -15.99
CA LYS A 263 -9.59 -0.64 -15.93
C LYS A 263 -10.38 -1.84 -15.41
N ILE A 264 -11.09 -1.69 -14.28
CA ILE A 264 -11.97 -2.72 -13.73
C ILE A 264 -13.03 -3.14 -14.76
N GLY A 265 -13.64 -2.19 -15.46
CA GLY A 265 -14.62 -2.48 -16.51
C GLY A 265 -14.06 -3.33 -17.65
N ARG A 266 -12.83 -3.05 -18.11
CA ARG A 266 -12.13 -3.84 -19.12
C ARG A 266 -11.82 -5.25 -18.61
N GLU A 267 -11.30 -5.37 -17.40
CA GLU A 267 -10.97 -6.65 -16.76
C GLU A 267 -12.23 -7.51 -16.57
N SER A 268 -13.30 -6.95 -16.00
CA SER A 268 -14.58 -7.66 -15.81
C SER A 268 -15.20 -8.13 -17.14
N TYR A 269 -15.09 -7.35 -18.22
CA TYR A 269 -15.62 -7.75 -19.53
C TYR A 269 -14.89 -8.96 -20.11
N VAL A 270 -13.57 -9.02 -19.92
CA VAL A 270 -12.77 -10.14 -20.45
C VAL A 270 -12.83 -11.35 -19.52
N GLU A 271 -12.87 -11.14 -18.22
CA GLU A 271 -12.72 -12.18 -17.20
C GLU A 271 -14.04 -12.72 -16.66
N GLY A 272 -15.18 -12.10 -16.98
CA GLY A 272 -16.50 -12.53 -16.46
C GLY A 272 -16.88 -13.97 -16.79
N GLU A 273 -16.27 -14.57 -17.83
CA GLU A 273 -16.49 -15.97 -18.22
C GLU A 273 -15.32 -16.89 -17.85
N PHE A 274 -14.30 -16.37 -17.14
CA PHE A 274 -13.11 -17.15 -16.82
C PHE A 274 -13.45 -18.19 -15.75
N ARG A 275 -12.92 -19.39 -15.95
CA ARG A 275 -12.88 -20.42 -14.92
C ARG A 275 -11.62 -20.26 -14.11
N GLU A 276 -11.78 -20.43 -12.81
CA GLU A 276 -10.67 -20.47 -11.88
C GLU A 276 -10.34 -21.92 -11.54
N ILE A 277 -9.06 -22.27 -11.61
CA ILE A 277 -8.54 -23.47 -10.95
C ILE A 277 -7.82 -23.00 -9.70
N GLU A 278 -8.49 -23.12 -8.56
CA GLU A 278 -7.78 -23.22 -7.28
C GLU A 278 -7.17 -24.63 -7.19
N GLY A 279 -5.87 -24.71 -6.90
CA GLY A 279 -5.21 -26.00 -6.71
C GLY A 279 -5.71 -26.72 -5.45
N TYR A 280 -5.28 -27.98 -5.29
CA TYR A 280 -5.37 -28.72 -4.03
C TYR A 280 -5.04 -27.83 -2.82
N GLU A 281 -5.65 -28.10 -1.65
CA GLU A 281 -5.40 -27.38 -0.40
C GLU A 281 -3.88 -27.11 -0.22
N GLY A 282 -3.50 -25.82 -0.17
CA GLY A 282 -2.11 -25.38 -0.02
C GLY A 282 -1.43 -24.79 -1.28
N GLY A 283 -2.12 -24.70 -2.42
CA GLY A 283 -1.64 -23.95 -3.59
C GLY A 283 -1.52 -22.44 -3.32
N ASN A 284 -0.45 -21.83 -3.83
CA ASN A 284 -0.12 -20.40 -3.71
C ASN A 284 -0.45 -19.63 -4.99
N PHE A 285 -0.79 -20.31 -6.08
CA PHE A 285 -1.22 -19.66 -7.32
C PHE A 285 -2.68 -20.01 -7.65
N ARG A 286 -3.46 -18.96 -7.91
CA ARG A 286 -4.82 -19.01 -8.44
C ARG A 286 -4.77 -18.74 -9.93
N VAL A 287 -5.16 -19.70 -10.77
CA VAL A 287 -5.08 -19.53 -12.23
C VAL A 287 -6.47 -19.38 -12.83
N SER A 288 -6.73 -18.23 -13.44
CA SER A 288 -7.99 -17.91 -14.15
C SER A 288 -7.78 -17.98 -15.66
N PHE A 289 -8.70 -18.59 -16.40
CA PHE A 289 -8.58 -18.80 -17.85
C PHE A 289 -9.95 -18.97 -18.51
N ASP A 290 -10.02 -18.76 -19.82
CA ASP A 290 -11.26 -18.93 -20.60
C ASP A 290 -11.75 -20.40 -20.66
N GLY A 291 -13.01 -20.58 -20.29
CA GLY A 291 -13.59 -21.75 -19.63
C GLY A 291 -13.86 -23.02 -20.44
N THR A 292 -13.26 -23.28 -21.59
CA THR A 292 -13.40 -24.63 -22.21
C THR A 292 -12.16 -25.17 -22.91
N GLN A 293 -11.30 -24.31 -23.45
CA GLN A 293 -10.21 -24.78 -24.33
C GLN A 293 -8.85 -24.91 -23.63
N ASN A 294 -8.69 -24.38 -22.42
CA ASN A 294 -7.36 -24.14 -21.84
C ASN A 294 -7.10 -24.73 -20.44
N VAL A 295 -7.92 -25.70 -20.01
CA VAL A 295 -7.76 -26.36 -18.69
C VAL A 295 -6.35 -26.94 -18.52
N ARG A 296 -5.83 -27.65 -19.54
CA ARG A 296 -4.49 -28.26 -19.50
C ARG A 296 -3.38 -27.21 -19.37
N ALA A 297 -3.51 -26.08 -20.09
CA ALA A 297 -2.55 -24.98 -20.01
C ALA A 297 -2.57 -24.35 -18.61
N ALA A 298 -3.76 -24.12 -18.03
CA ALA A 298 -3.89 -23.58 -16.69
C ALA A 298 -3.25 -24.48 -15.62
N TYR A 299 -3.49 -25.80 -15.67
CA TYR A 299 -2.82 -26.76 -14.78
C TYR A 299 -1.30 -26.77 -14.99
N GLY A 300 -0.83 -26.79 -16.24
CA GLY A 300 0.60 -26.76 -16.56
C GLY A 300 1.29 -25.51 -16.02
N THR A 301 0.72 -24.33 -16.27
CA THR A 301 1.20 -23.05 -15.74
C THR A 301 1.29 -23.10 -14.22
N ARG A 302 0.24 -23.58 -13.53
CA ARG A 302 0.26 -23.68 -12.07
C ARG A 302 1.40 -24.56 -11.55
N VAL A 303 1.61 -25.74 -12.15
CA VAL A 303 2.69 -26.66 -11.75
C VAL A 303 4.06 -26.00 -11.89
N ILE A 304 4.29 -25.30 -13.01
CA ILE A 304 5.53 -24.58 -13.27
C ILE A 304 5.74 -23.47 -12.23
N LEU A 305 4.71 -22.68 -11.94
CA LEU A 305 4.78 -21.58 -10.98
C LEU A 305 5.03 -22.08 -9.55
N GLU A 306 4.39 -23.16 -9.12
CA GLU A 306 4.65 -23.76 -7.79
C GLU A 306 6.05 -24.35 -7.67
N GLN A 307 6.58 -24.93 -8.76
CA GLN A 307 7.96 -25.39 -8.80
C GLN A 307 8.93 -24.20 -8.70
N ALA A 308 8.72 -23.15 -9.49
CA ALA A 308 9.52 -21.94 -9.44
C ALA A 308 9.50 -21.28 -8.05
N ARG A 309 8.33 -21.19 -7.41
CA ARG A 309 8.20 -20.68 -6.03
C ARG A 309 9.01 -21.50 -5.04
N ARG A 310 8.97 -22.84 -5.14
CA ARG A 310 9.75 -23.73 -4.27
C ARG A 310 11.25 -23.55 -4.46
N ASP A 311 11.70 -23.43 -5.69
CA ASP A 311 13.12 -23.29 -6.01
C ASP A 311 13.66 -21.95 -5.54
N ILE A 312 12.95 -20.85 -5.84
CA ILE A 312 13.28 -19.50 -5.37
C ILE A 312 13.23 -19.47 -3.83
N GLY A 313 12.17 -19.99 -3.22
CA GLY A 313 12.04 -19.95 -1.77
C GLY A 313 13.10 -20.76 -1.04
N ARG A 314 13.58 -21.87 -1.62
CA ARG A 314 14.73 -22.62 -1.09
C ARG A 314 16.01 -21.81 -1.19
N GLN A 315 16.23 -21.13 -2.31
CA GLN A 315 17.43 -20.35 -2.56
C GLN A 315 17.53 -19.13 -1.62
N PHE A 316 16.42 -18.44 -1.38
CA PHE A 316 16.39 -17.20 -0.59
C PHE A 316 15.94 -17.42 0.87
N GLY A 317 15.54 -18.63 1.25
CA GLY A 317 14.99 -18.93 2.57
C GLY A 317 13.66 -18.23 2.85
N PHE A 318 12.92 -17.84 1.81
CA PHE A 318 11.71 -17.05 1.92
C PHE A 318 10.59 -17.58 1.01
N TYR A 319 9.42 -17.86 1.59
CA TYR A 319 8.27 -18.38 0.85
C TYR A 319 7.07 -17.43 1.03
N PRO A 320 6.67 -16.70 -0.02
CA PRO A 320 5.50 -15.82 0.04
C PRO A 320 4.27 -16.62 0.46
N LYS A 321 3.54 -16.17 1.50
CA LYS A 321 2.33 -16.87 1.97
C LYS A 321 1.09 -16.45 1.19
N ASP A 322 1.16 -15.32 0.51
CA ASP A 322 0.03 -14.76 -0.21
C ASP A 322 -0.28 -15.56 -1.47
N LYS A 323 -1.58 -15.72 -1.74
CA LYS A 323 -2.03 -16.29 -3.00
C LYS A 323 -1.80 -15.28 -4.12
N ILE A 324 -1.19 -15.73 -5.22
CA ILE A 324 -0.91 -14.94 -6.41
C ILE A 324 -1.94 -15.31 -7.47
N ALA A 325 -2.72 -14.33 -7.93
CA ALA A 325 -3.62 -14.49 -9.06
C ALA A 325 -2.83 -14.46 -10.38
N VAL A 326 -3.14 -15.39 -11.28
CA VAL A 326 -2.53 -15.55 -12.59
C VAL A 326 -3.65 -15.66 -13.61
N VAL A 327 -3.71 -14.71 -14.53
CA VAL A 327 -4.75 -14.68 -15.56
C VAL A 327 -4.14 -15.08 -16.89
N LEU A 328 -4.68 -16.13 -17.52
CA LEU A 328 -4.26 -16.63 -18.82
C LEU A 328 -5.18 -16.09 -19.90
N TYR A 329 -4.66 -15.15 -20.69
CA TYR A 329 -5.34 -14.65 -21.87
C TYR A 329 -4.86 -15.36 -23.13
N THR A 330 -5.79 -15.60 -24.06
CA THR A 330 -5.41 -15.79 -25.46
C THR A 330 -4.83 -14.49 -26.03
N ARG A 331 -4.07 -14.57 -27.13
CA ARG A 331 -3.53 -13.37 -27.79
C ARG A 331 -4.62 -12.37 -28.17
N VAL A 332 -5.79 -12.85 -28.58
CA VAL A 332 -6.94 -12.01 -28.92
C VAL A 332 -7.52 -11.34 -27.69
N GLN A 333 -7.71 -12.09 -26.59
CA GLN A 333 -8.21 -11.52 -25.33
C GLN A 333 -7.24 -10.50 -24.73
N TYR A 334 -5.94 -10.78 -24.78
CA TYR A 334 -4.91 -9.85 -24.32
C TYR A 334 -4.98 -8.53 -25.09
N ASN A 335 -5.04 -8.59 -26.42
CA ASN A 335 -5.19 -7.38 -27.23
C ASN A 335 -6.49 -6.64 -26.90
N ARG A 336 -7.60 -7.34 -26.66
CA ARG A 336 -8.87 -6.69 -26.24
C ARG A 336 -8.77 -6.03 -24.87
N ALA A 337 -8.12 -6.69 -23.90
CA ALA A 337 -7.88 -6.13 -22.57
C ALA A 337 -7.02 -4.85 -22.62
N LEU A 338 -6.11 -4.76 -23.60
CA LEU A 338 -5.27 -3.58 -23.83
C LEU A 338 -5.88 -2.50 -24.72
N SER A 339 -6.76 -2.86 -25.67
CA SER A 339 -7.17 -1.96 -26.78
C SER A 339 -8.60 -1.40 -26.66
N ALA A 340 -9.32 -1.69 -25.58
CA ALA A 340 -10.66 -1.12 -25.39
C ALA A 340 -10.56 0.40 -25.05
N PRO A 341 -11.34 1.26 -25.74
CA PRO A 341 -11.15 2.72 -25.81
C PRO A 341 -11.29 3.46 -24.48
#